data_AF-A0A3N5SZD8-F1
#
_entry.id   AF-A0A3N5SZD8-F1
#
_cell.length_a   1.000
_cell.length_b   1.000
_cell.length_c   1.000
_cell.angle_alpha   90.00
_cell.angle_beta   90.00
_cell.angle_gamma   90.00
#
_symmetry.space_group_name_H-M   'P 1'
#
loop_
_entity.id
_entity.type
_entity.pdbx_description
1 polymer ?
#
loop_
_entity_poly.entity_id
_entity_poly.type
_entity_poly.pdbx_seq_one_letter_code
_entity_poly.pdbx_strand_id
1 'polypeptide(L)'
;MIKLVVLFKQAAAQPNFELRYQRNLALLRKMPGVQRVQEGQVTGGPAGDAAYHWMLELFFADASALDAALTSPEGVTAGKDLMNFAGSDAELLFVEVLEAAAPKPLAPANLQAYLDAHQIAAEIVYPGAPTPTVPAAAAALGIELDQIVKSVVFLVDGRPFLVYGCGTRRVDPRKLADRLNISRKRVKLANADQVLDLTGYAVGTVPPVGLKTPMPAYMDPAVKRFSVIYAGGGGIDALLRMDSAELQRVSRAEVAPMLEEDSTESGGGEAKY
;
A
#
# COMPACT_ATOMS: atom_id res chain seq x y z
N MET A 1 4.45 -12.28 14.67
CA MET A 1 5.74 -11.85 14.09
C MET A 1 6.70 -11.56 15.24
N ILE A 2 7.95 -12.01 15.14
CA ILE A 2 8.98 -11.77 16.15
C ILE A 2 10.09 -10.93 15.51
N LYS A 3 10.69 -10.01 16.27
CA LYS A 3 11.93 -9.35 15.87
C LYS A 3 13.05 -9.59 16.88
N LEU A 4 14.27 -9.76 16.39
CA LEU A 4 15.50 -9.67 17.16
C LEU A 4 15.99 -8.22 17.06
N VAL A 5 16.08 -7.54 18.20
CA VAL A 5 16.68 -6.19 18.31
C VAL A 5 18.08 -6.33 18.89
N VAL A 6 19.05 -5.65 18.30
CA VAL A 6 20.41 -5.52 18.82
C VAL A 6 20.67 -4.04 19.07
N LEU A 7 20.92 -3.68 20.33
CA LEU A 7 21.27 -2.32 20.74
C LEU A 7 22.76 -2.27 21.08
N PHE A 8 23.47 -1.30 20.53
CA PHE A 8 24.90 -1.11 20.76
C PHE A 8 25.13 0.07 21.69
N LYS A 9 25.73 -0.18 22.86
CA LYS A 9 26.06 0.83 23.87
C LYS A 9 27.10 1.81 23.35
N GLN A 10 27.13 3.03 23.87
CA GLN A 10 28.16 4.03 23.53
C GLN A 10 29.60 3.48 23.59
N ALA A 11 29.89 2.57 24.54
CA ALA A 11 31.20 1.91 24.66
C ALA A 11 31.63 1.10 23.41
N ALA A 12 30.67 0.65 22.60
CA ALA A 12 30.91 -0.06 21.35
C ALA A 12 31.37 0.86 20.21
N ALA A 13 31.26 2.20 20.34
CA ALA A 13 31.62 3.19 19.31
C ALA A 13 33.14 3.38 19.14
N GLN A 14 33.87 2.27 19.08
CA GLN A 14 35.31 2.19 18.89
C GLN A 14 35.68 2.54 17.43
N PRO A 15 36.92 2.99 17.17
CA PRO A 15 37.45 3.10 15.82
C PRO A 15 37.31 1.74 15.12
N ASN A 16 36.62 1.71 13.98
CA ASN A 16 36.23 0.52 13.19
C ASN A 16 34.92 -0.19 13.54
N PHE A 17 34.08 0.35 14.44
CA PHE A 17 32.74 -0.20 14.69
C PHE A 17 31.98 -0.43 13.39
N GLU A 18 31.84 0.61 12.55
CA GLU A 18 31.03 0.57 11.33
C GLU A 18 31.48 -0.54 10.38
N LEU A 19 32.79 -0.68 10.15
CA LEU A 19 33.33 -1.71 9.27
C LEU A 19 33.01 -3.13 9.78
N ARG A 20 33.16 -3.36 11.09
CA ARG A 20 32.86 -4.66 11.72
C ARG A 20 31.37 -4.94 11.74
N TYR A 21 30.57 -3.92 12.03
CA TYR A 21 29.12 -3.96 11.98
C TYR A 21 28.62 -4.31 10.56
N GLN A 22 29.10 -3.66 9.51
CA GLN A 22 28.70 -3.95 8.13
C GLN A 22 29.06 -5.39 7.70
N ARG A 23 30.22 -5.91 8.13
CA ARG A 23 30.59 -7.32 7.93
C ARG A 23 29.59 -8.25 8.63
N ASN A 24 29.27 -7.96 9.89
CA ASN A 24 28.32 -8.74 10.67
C ASN A 24 26.92 -8.72 10.06
N LEU A 25 26.46 -7.54 9.63
CA LEU A 25 25.18 -7.32 8.97
C LEU A 25 25.04 -8.17 7.69
N ALA A 26 26.13 -8.33 6.93
CA ALA A 26 26.13 -9.19 5.75
C ALA A 26 25.94 -10.68 6.08
N LEU A 27 26.39 -11.15 7.25
CA LEU A 27 26.12 -12.50 7.75
C LEU A 27 24.67 -12.64 8.22
N LEU A 28 24.21 -11.66 8.99
CA LEU A 28 22.85 -11.60 9.52
C LEU A 28 21.79 -11.62 8.40
N ARG A 29 22.04 -10.89 7.30
CA ARG A 29 21.16 -10.89 6.12
C ARG A 29 21.06 -12.24 5.41
N LYS A 30 22.01 -13.16 5.63
CA LYS A 30 22.01 -14.51 5.04
C LYS A 30 21.33 -15.54 5.92
N MET A 31 20.98 -15.19 7.16
CA MET A 31 20.28 -16.13 8.04
C MET A 31 18.92 -16.52 7.43
N PRO A 32 18.53 -17.80 7.52
CA PRO A 32 17.25 -18.25 7.00
C PRO A 32 16.10 -17.55 7.74
N GLY A 33 14.99 -17.30 7.04
CA GLY A 33 13.77 -16.74 7.65
C GLY A 33 13.79 -15.25 7.97
N VAL A 34 14.90 -14.53 7.72
CA VAL A 34 14.93 -13.06 7.84
C VAL A 34 14.04 -12.44 6.75
N GLN A 35 12.95 -11.80 7.18
CA GLN A 35 11.98 -11.16 6.29
C GLN A 35 12.31 -9.68 6.04
N ARG A 36 12.89 -9.02 7.04
CA ARG A 36 13.19 -7.59 6.99
C ARG A 36 14.34 -7.26 7.93
N VAL A 37 15.11 -6.25 7.55
CA VAL A 37 16.21 -5.69 8.34
C VAL A 37 16.03 -4.18 8.42
N GLN A 38 16.13 -3.62 9.62
CA GLN A 38 16.17 -2.18 9.86
C GLN A 38 17.36 -1.84 10.73
N GLU A 39 18.04 -0.75 10.41
CA GLU A 39 19.17 -0.23 11.15
C GLU A 39 18.98 1.26 11.41
N GLY A 40 19.53 1.75 12.51
CA GLY A 40 19.38 3.14 12.88
C GLY A 40 20.48 3.60 13.83
N GLN A 41 20.95 4.82 13.61
CA GLN A 41 21.79 5.52 14.55
C GLN A 41 20.91 6.12 15.66
N VAL A 42 21.30 5.90 16.91
CA VAL A 42 20.63 6.53 18.05
C VAL A 42 21.22 7.93 18.22
N THR A 43 20.38 8.95 18.09
CA THR A 43 20.81 10.37 18.13
C THR A 43 20.68 11.00 19.51
N GLY A 44 20.01 10.35 20.46
CA GLY A 44 19.77 10.84 21.82
C GLY A 44 18.43 10.36 22.36
N GLY A 45 18.06 10.86 23.53
CA GLY A 45 16.76 10.69 24.17
C GLY A 45 16.26 11.99 24.80
N PRO A 46 15.04 12.03 25.36
CA PRO A 46 14.47 13.25 25.94
C PRO A 46 15.31 13.91 27.05
N ALA A 47 16.20 13.14 27.70
CA ALA A 47 17.12 13.61 28.73
C ALA A 47 18.51 14.01 28.21
N GLY A 48 18.73 14.02 26.89
CA GLY A 48 20.04 14.26 26.27
C GLY A 48 20.64 12.98 25.68
N ASP A 49 21.87 12.66 26.05
CA ASP A 49 22.57 11.50 25.49
C ASP A 49 21.88 10.17 25.84
N ALA A 50 21.83 9.26 24.87
CA ALA A 50 21.32 7.91 25.06
C ALA A 50 22.46 6.95 25.43
N ALA A 51 22.12 5.88 26.18
CA ALA A 51 23.05 4.81 26.52
C ALA A 51 23.56 4.02 25.30
N TYR A 52 22.84 4.11 24.18
CA TYR A 52 23.11 3.41 22.93
C TYR A 52 23.43 4.42 21.81
N HIS A 53 24.24 3.99 20.85
CA HIS A 53 24.58 4.80 19.66
C HIS A 53 24.09 4.17 18.35
N TRP A 54 23.73 2.88 18.36
CA TRP A 54 23.30 2.15 17.18
C TRP A 54 22.26 1.08 17.52
N MET A 55 21.38 0.78 16.57
CA MET A 55 20.34 -0.24 16.68
C MET A 55 20.21 -1.02 15.36
N LEU A 56 19.94 -2.32 15.49
CA LEU A 56 19.60 -3.23 14.40
C LEU A 56 18.35 -4.02 14.78
N GLU A 57 17.46 -4.24 13.84
CA GLU A 57 16.26 -5.04 13.97
C GLU A 57 16.15 -6.04 12.82
N LEU A 58 15.95 -7.32 13.15
CA LEU A 58 15.67 -8.37 12.17
C LEU A 58 14.31 -8.98 12.44
N PHE A 59 13.49 -9.11 11.40
CA PHE A 59 12.10 -9.58 11.52
C PHE A 59 11.97 -11.00 10.98
N PHE A 60 11.21 -11.81 11.71
CA PHE A 60 10.92 -13.22 11.43
C PHE A 60 9.42 -13.47 11.50
N ALA A 61 8.93 -14.44 10.73
CA ALA A 61 7.51 -14.80 10.69
C ALA A 61 6.94 -15.08 12.10
N ASP A 62 7.68 -15.86 12.88
CA ASP A 62 7.34 -16.35 14.21
C ASP A 62 8.59 -16.75 15.00
N ALA A 63 8.41 -17.27 16.21
CA ALA A 63 9.50 -17.71 17.09
C ALA A 63 10.27 -18.93 16.55
N SER A 64 9.63 -19.80 15.78
CA SER A 64 10.28 -20.98 15.20
C SER A 64 11.23 -20.58 14.07
N ALA A 65 10.83 -19.62 13.23
CA ALA A 65 11.70 -19.06 12.20
C ALA A 65 12.93 -18.36 12.79
N LEU A 66 12.76 -17.64 13.91
CA LEU A 66 13.88 -17.04 14.65
C LEU A 66 14.84 -18.10 15.22
N ASP A 67 14.31 -19.14 15.88
CA ASP A 67 15.13 -20.21 16.46
C ASP A 67 15.96 -20.95 15.39
N ALA A 68 15.33 -21.27 14.25
CA ALA A 68 16.00 -21.85 13.10
C ALA A 68 17.10 -20.93 12.53
N ALA A 69 16.87 -19.61 12.54
CA ALA A 69 17.86 -18.62 12.11
C ALA A 69 19.08 -18.57 13.03
N LEU A 70 18.86 -18.53 14.35
CA LEU A 70 19.93 -18.44 15.35
C LEU A 70 20.80 -19.70 15.39
N THR A 71 20.21 -20.87 15.14
CA THR A 71 20.90 -22.16 15.14
C THR A 71 21.55 -22.50 13.79
N SER A 72 21.30 -21.72 12.73
CA SER A 72 21.88 -21.95 11.41
C SER A 72 23.41 -21.71 11.38
N PRO A 73 24.14 -22.26 10.39
CA PRO A 73 25.57 -21.95 10.20
C PRO A 73 25.84 -20.45 10.11
N GLU A 74 24.99 -19.71 9.41
CA GLU A 74 25.04 -18.25 9.28
C GLU A 74 24.77 -17.56 10.62
N GLY A 75 23.75 -18.00 11.37
CA GLY A 75 23.40 -17.45 12.68
C GLY A 75 24.52 -17.64 13.71
N VAL A 76 25.10 -18.84 13.78
CA VAL A 76 26.24 -19.14 14.66
C VAL A 76 27.46 -18.30 14.28
N THR A 77 27.71 -18.12 12.99
CA THR A 77 28.82 -17.29 12.50
C THR A 77 28.61 -15.81 12.83
N ALA A 78 27.40 -15.30 12.61
CA ALA A 78 27.02 -13.93 12.92
C ALA A 78 27.09 -13.65 14.43
N GLY A 79 26.63 -14.58 15.27
CA GLY A 79 26.70 -14.47 16.73
C GLY A 79 28.14 -14.44 17.25
N LYS A 80 29.02 -15.31 16.74
CA LYS A 80 30.45 -15.29 17.07
C LYS A 80 31.11 -13.97 16.67
N ASP A 81 30.79 -13.47 15.49
CA ASP A 81 31.33 -12.21 14.99
C ASP A 81 30.86 -11.02 15.84
N LEU A 82 29.57 -10.99 16.20
CA LEU A 82 28.98 -9.99 17.10
C LEU A 82 29.66 -9.97 18.47
N MET A 83 29.85 -11.15 19.07
CA MET A 83 30.55 -11.28 20.34
C MET A 83 32.00 -10.81 20.28
N ASN A 84 32.67 -10.96 19.14
CA ASN A 84 34.06 -10.53 18.95
C ASN A 84 34.18 -9.00 18.95
N PHE A 85 33.28 -8.28 18.24
CA PHE A 85 33.43 -6.83 18.11
C PHE A 85 32.65 -6.00 19.14
N ALA A 86 31.54 -6.50 19.66
CA ALA A 86 30.69 -5.77 20.60
C ALA A 86 30.57 -6.45 21.96
N GLY A 87 30.59 -7.79 22.03
CA GLY A 87 30.59 -8.51 23.31
C GLY A 87 29.50 -8.03 24.28
N SER A 88 29.91 -7.58 25.49
CA SER A 88 29.01 -7.04 26.51
C SER A 88 28.40 -5.66 26.20
N ASP A 89 28.86 -5.03 25.12
CA ASP A 89 28.37 -3.73 24.65
C ASP A 89 27.24 -3.87 23.62
N ALA A 90 26.90 -5.10 23.21
CA ALA A 90 25.67 -5.39 22.48
C ALA A 90 24.62 -6.00 23.41
N GLU A 91 23.39 -5.50 23.33
CA GLU A 91 22.23 -6.02 24.05
C GLU A 91 21.22 -6.59 23.05
N LEU A 92 20.82 -7.84 23.24
CA LEU A 92 19.91 -8.56 22.35
C LEU A 92 18.55 -8.70 23.01
N LEU A 93 17.50 -8.29 22.31
CA LEU A 93 16.12 -8.38 22.77
C LEU A 93 15.29 -9.16 21.75
N PHE A 94 14.52 -10.13 22.23
CA PHE A 94 13.48 -10.78 21.43
C PHE A 94 12.16 -10.06 21.70
N VAL A 95 11.58 -9.47 20.67
CA VAL A 95 10.40 -8.64 20.78
C VAL A 95 9.29 -9.25 19.95
N GLU A 96 8.17 -9.55 20.58
CA GLU A 96 6.95 -9.87 19.87
C GLU A 96 6.37 -8.59 19.25
N VAL A 97 6.16 -8.61 17.95
CA VAL A 97 5.58 -7.49 17.22
C VAL A 97 4.06 -7.60 17.35
N LEU A 98 3.50 -6.80 18.25
CA LEU A 98 2.05 -6.75 18.51
C LEU A 98 1.27 -6.11 17.34
N GLU A 99 1.92 -5.19 16.62
CA GLU A 99 1.37 -4.53 15.44
C GLU A 99 2.46 -4.45 14.37
N ALA A 100 2.26 -5.12 13.24
CA ALA A 100 3.23 -5.08 12.15
C ALA A 100 3.30 -3.66 11.59
N ALA A 101 4.52 -3.16 11.32
CA ALA A 101 4.69 -1.92 10.58
C ALA A 101 3.80 -1.93 9.34
N ALA A 102 3.01 -0.88 9.14
CA ALA A 102 2.04 -0.78 8.05
C ALA A 102 2.70 -1.23 6.73
N PRO A 103 2.04 -2.08 5.94
CA PRO A 103 2.61 -2.55 4.68
C PRO A 103 3.02 -1.34 3.84
N LYS A 104 4.27 -1.33 3.36
CA LYS A 104 4.74 -0.27 2.47
C LYS A 104 3.77 -0.22 1.28
N PRO A 105 3.14 0.94 1.00
CA PRO A 105 2.23 1.04 -0.14
C PRO A 105 2.95 0.63 -1.43
N LEU A 106 2.25 -0.15 -2.24
CA LEU A 106 2.61 -0.41 -3.63
C LEU A 106 2.69 0.94 -4.37
N ALA A 107 3.60 1.00 -5.32
CA ALA A 107 3.91 2.19 -6.10
C ALA A 107 3.61 1.95 -7.60
N PRO A 108 3.71 2.99 -8.45
CA PRO A 108 3.52 2.84 -9.89
C PRO A 108 4.43 1.76 -10.53
N ALA A 109 5.65 1.56 -10.01
CA ALA A 109 6.54 0.49 -10.48
C ALA A 109 5.96 -0.93 -10.25
N ASN A 110 5.23 -1.15 -9.16
CA ASN A 110 4.56 -2.43 -8.91
C ASN A 110 3.40 -2.64 -9.89
N LEU A 111 2.67 -1.56 -10.19
CA LEU A 111 1.61 -1.59 -11.19
C LEU A 111 2.18 -1.89 -12.58
N GLN A 112 3.26 -1.21 -12.98
CA GLN A 112 3.92 -1.44 -14.27
C GLN A 112 4.33 -2.91 -14.43
N ALA A 113 5.02 -3.47 -13.43
CA ALA A 113 5.41 -4.87 -13.45
C ALA A 113 4.21 -5.83 -13.60
N TYR A 114 3.07 -5.50 -12.98
CA TYR A 114 1.85 -6.28 -13.13
C TYR A 114 1.28 -6.18 -14.56
N LEU A 115 1.24 -4.98 -15.14
CA LEU A 115 0.75 -4.76 -16.51
C LEU A 115 1.58 -5.55 -17.52
N ASP A 116 2.91 -5.48 -17.39
CA ASP A 116 3.85 -6.18 -18.27
C ASP A 116 3.67 -7.70 -18.17
N ALA A 117 3.61 -8.23 -16.95
CA ALA A 117 3.47 -9.67 -16.71
C ALA A 117 2.15 -10.25 -17.24
N HIS A 118 1.09 -9.42 -17.30
CA HIS A 118 -0.25 -9.84 -17.76
C HIS A 118 -0.59 -9.33 -19.16
N GLN A 119 0.36 -8.67 -19.84
CA GLN A 119 0.20 -8.10 -21.18
C GLN A 119 -1.06 -7.22 -21.30
N ILE A 120 -1.26 -6.36 -20.31
CA ILE A 120 -2.43 -5.47 -20.25
C ILE A 120 -2.13 -4.21 -21.06
N ALA A 121 -3.03 -3.86 -21.97
CA ALA A 121 -2.90 -2.66 -22.80
C ALA A 121 -3.26 -1.41 -21.98
N ALA A 122 -2.29 -0.90 -21.22
CA ALA A 122 -2.42 0.31 -20.42
C ALA A 122 -1.07 1.03 -20.29
N GLU A 123 -1.11 2.32 -20.01
CA GLU A 123 0.05 3.19 -19.87
C GLU A 123 -0.03 4.00 -18.58
N ILE A 124 1.05 4.03 -17.79
CA ILE A 124 1.14 4.93 -16.65
C ILE A 124 1.62 6.30 -17.14
N VAL A 125 0.78 7.32 -16.96
CA VAL A 125 1.07 8.71 -17.34
C VAL A 125 1.35 9.57 -16.11
N TYR A 126 2.33 10.46 -16.22
CA TYR A 126 2.74 11.40 -15.17
C TYR A 126 2.45 12.83 -15.62
N PRO A 127 1.43 13.51 -15.06
CA PRO A 127 1.05 14.86 -15.48
C PRO A 127 2.07 15.96 -15.15
N GLY A 128 3.21 15.63 -14.52
CA GLY A 128 4.29 16.57 -14.20
C GLY A 128 4.06 17.47 -12.98
N ALA A 129 2.85 17.48 -12.40
CA ALA A 129 2.51 18.13 -11.14
C ALA A 129 1.57 17.24 -10.30
N PRO A 130 1.61 17.28 -8.95
CA PRO A 130 0.68 16.54 -8.11
C PRO A 130 -0.78 16.92 -8.41
N THR A 131 -1.61 15.94 -8.76
CA THR A 131 -3.04 16.13 -9.10
C THR A 131 -3.92 15.39 -8.10
N PRO A 132 -4.02 15.85 -6.83
CA PRO A 132 -4.66 15.10 -5.75
C PRO A 132 -6.18 14.93 -5.91
N THR A 133 -6.79 15.56 -6.91
CA THR A 133 -8.23 15.51 -7.16
C THR A 133 -8.54 15.28 -8.63
N VAL A 134 -9.69 14.64 -8.89
CA VAL A 134 -10.22 14.39 -10.23
C VAL A 134 -10.23 15.65 -11.12
N PRO A 135 -10.68 16.84 -10.64
CA PRO A 135 -10.63 18.06 -11.45
C PRO A 135 -9.23 18.53 -11.81
N ALA A 136 -8.27 18.43 -10.90
CA ALA A 136 -6.88 18.83 -11.17
C ALA A 136 -6.25 17.90 -12.22
N ALA A 137 -6.50 16.59 -12.12
CA ALA A 137 -6.04 15.61 -13.11
C ALA A 137 -6.65 15.86 -14.49
N ALA A 138 -7.97 16.11 -14.56
CA ALA A 138 -8.65 16.37 -15.82
C ALA A 138 -8.13 17.63 -16.52
N ALA A 139 -7.95 18.72 -15.76
CA ALA A 139 -7.41 19.97 -16.28
C ALA A 139 -5.97 19.81 -16.79
N ALA A 140 -5.12 19.09 -16.04
CA ALA A 140 -3.73 18.85 -16.43
C ALA A 140 -3.60 18.02 -17.72
N LEU A 141 -4.54 17.10 -17.96
CA LEU A 141 -4.54 16.22 -19.13
C LEU A 141 -5.41 16.74 -20.29
N GLY A 142 -6.18 17.81 -20.09
CA GLY A 142 -7.12 18.32 -21.09
C GLY A 142 -8.27 17.34 -21.42
N ILE A 143 -8.75 16.59 -20.42
CA ILE A 143 -9.78 15.55 -20.57
C ILE A 143 -11.05 15.90 -19.81
N GLU A 144 -12.14 15.19 -20.09
CA GLU A 144 -13.39 15.34 -19.33
C GLU A 144 -13.28 14.68 -17.95
N LEU A 145 -13.97 15.25 -16.95
CA LEU A 145 -14.01 14.67 -15.59
C LEU A 145 -14.52 13.23 -15.61
N ASP A 146 -15.54 12.95 -16.42
CA ASP A 146 -16.14 11.62 -16.53
C ASP A 146 -15.22 10.59 -17.21
N GLN A 147 -14.09 11.01 -17.80
CA GLN A 147 -13.04 10.07 -18.26
C GLN A 147 -12.19 9.54 -17.09
N ILE A 148 -12.27 10.16 -15.92
CA ILE A 148 -11.54 9.72 -14.74
C ILE A 148 -12.37 8.71 -13.95
N VAL A 149 -11.88 7.49 -13.93
CA VAL A 149 -12.44 6.34 -13.23
C VAL A 149 -11.84 6.22 -11.84
N LYS A 150 -12.70 6.02 -10.86
CA LYS A 150 -12.35 5.83 -9.45
C LYS A 150 -12.55 4.37 -9.07
N SER A 151 -11.58 3.79 -8.38
CA SER A 151 -11.63 2.46 -7.78
C SER A 151 -12.06 2.58 -6.32
N VAL A 152 -13.30 2.21 -5.99
CA VAL A 152 -13.87 2.34 -4.64
C VAL A 152 -14.06 0.98 -4.00
N VAL A 153 -13.52 0.78 -2.80
CA VAL A 153 -13.60 -0.50 -2.08
C VAL A 153 -14.72 -0.47 -1.05
N PHE A 154 -15.62 -1.44 -1.13
CA PHE A 154 -16.66 -1.70 -0.14
C PHE A 154 -16.42 -3.03 0.57
N LEU A 155 -16.85 -3.10 1.83
CA LEU A 155 -16.90 -4.31 2.63
C LEU A 155 -18.34 -4.73 2.83
N VAL A 156 -18.62 -5.99 2.52
CA VAL A 156 -19.91 -6.65 2.75
C VAL A 156 -19.66 -7.83 3.68
N ASP A 157 -20.05 -7.68 4.94
CA ASP A 157 -19.76 -8.65 6.03
C ASP A 157 -18.29 -9.08 6.08
N GLY A 158 -17.38 -8.11 5.92
CA GLY A 158 -15.93 -8.33 5.92
C GLY A 158 -15.35 -8.78 4.58
N ARG A 159 -16.17 -9.16 3.59
CA ARG A 159 -15.70 -9.50 2.24
C ARG A 159 -15.54 -8.23 1.38
N PRO A 160 -14.39 -8.02 0.71
CA PRO A 160 -14.16 -6.85 -0.12
C PRO A 160 -14.79 -6.97 -1.51
N PHE A 161 -15.31 -5.84 -2.00
CA PHE A 161 -15.85 -5.63 -3.34
C PHE A 161 -15.28 -4.34 -3.90
N LEU A 162 -14.95 -4.35 -5.19
CA LEU A 162 -14.44 -3.19 -5.91
C LEU A 162 -15.53 -2.62 -6.80
N VAL A 163 -15.67 -1.30 -6.83
CA VAL A 163 -16.64 -0.61 -7.68
C VAL A 163 -15.96 0.49 -8.47
N TYR A 164 -16.09 0.42 -9.80
CA TYR A 164 -15.63 1.42 -10.72
C TYR A 164 -16.74 2.41 -11.04
N GLY A 165 -16.54 3.65 -10.63
CA GLY A 165 -17.38 4.79 -11.02
C GLY A 165 -16.54 5.83 -11.77
N CYS A 166 -17.17 6.84 -12.36
CA CYS A 166 -16.45 7.91 -13.06
C CYS A 166 -16.86 9.31 -12.61
N GLY A 167 -16.01 10.29 -12.90
CA GLY A 167 -16.29 11.70 -12.70
C GLY A 167 -16.45 12.10 -11.24
N THR A 168 -17.30 13.08 -11.00
CA THR A 168 -17.58 13.63 -9.66
C THR A 168 -18.67 12.85 -8.92
N ARG A 169 -19.51 12.10 -9.64
CA ARG A 169 -20.59 11.29 -9.06
C ARG A 169 -20.05 10.26 -8.07
N ARG A 170 -20.75 10.10 -6.94
CA ARG A 170 -20.39 9.12 -5.91
C ARG A 170 -20.97 7.76 -6.27
N VAL A 171 -20.28 6.71 -5.82
CA VAL A 171 -20.81 5.35 -5.88
C VAL A 171 -21.91 5.22 -4.83
N ASP A 172 -23.09 4.75 -5.21
CA ASP A 172 -24.21 4.49 -4.31
C ASP A 172 -24.12 3.08 -3.72
N PRO A 173 -23.80 2.94 -2.42
CA PRO A 173 -23.77 1.65 -1.75
C PRO A 173 -25.13 0.93 -1.70
N ARG A 174 -26.25 1.61 -1.97
CA ARG A 174 -27.57 0.95 -2.13
C ARG A 174 -27.61 0.10 -3.39
N LYS A 175 -27.10 0.62 -4.51
CA LYS A 175 -27.07 -0.12 -5.79
C LYS A 175 -26.23 -1.40 -5.69
N LEU A 176 -25.10 -1.34 -4.96
CA LEU A 176 -24.32 -2.54 -4.64
C LEU A 176 -25.10 -3.52 -3.76
N ALA A 177 -25.82 -3.03 -2.74
CA ALA A 177 -26.64 -3.86 -1.85
C ALA A 177 -27.76 -4.57 -2.61
N ASP A 178 -28.47 -3.83 -3.47
CA ASP A 178 -29.55 -4.33 -4.32
C ASP A 178 -29.01 -5.38 -5.29
N ARG A 179 -27.84 -5.11 -5.92
CA ARG A 179 -27.21 -6.05 -6.84
C ARG A 179 -26.82 -7.37 -6.18
N LEU A 180 -26.44 -7.31 -4.90
CA LEU A 180 -26.08 -8.46 -4.08
C LEU A 180 -27.28 -9.09 -3.34
N ASN A 181 -28.49 -8.55 -3.47
CA ASN A 181 -29.69 -8.95 -2.74
C ASN A 181 -29.47 -8.99 -1.21
N ILE A 182 -28.89 -7.94 -0.66
CA ILE A 182 -28.64 -7.80 0.79
C ILE A 182 -29.16 -6.46 1.32
N SER A 183 -29.31 -6.37 2.64
CA SER A 183 -29.57 -5.08 3.29
C SER A 183 -28.41 -4.12 3.10
N ARG A 184 -28.70 -2.88 2.71
CA ARG A 184 -27.75 -1.75 2.67
C ARG A 184 -26.91 -1.60 3.94
N LYS A 185 -27.43 -1.96 5.13
CA LYS A 185 -26.69 -1.87 6.40
C LYS A 185 -25.43 -2.75 6.46
N ARG A 186 -25.37 -3.79 5.62
CA ARG A 186 -24.23 -4.71 5.52
C ARG A 186 -23.12 -4.18 4.61
N VAL A 187 -23.40 -3.16 3.80
CA VAL A 187 -22.44 -2.52 2.90
C VAL A 187 -21.75 -1.35 3.60
N LYS A 188 -20.44 -1.44 3.79
CA LYS A 188 -19.60 -0.39 4.40
C LYS A 188 -18.53 0.06 3.43
N LEU A 189 -18.26 1.36 3.36
CA LEU A 189 -17.10 1.86 2.64
C LEU A 189 -15.84 1.47 3.42
N ALA A 190 -14.80 0.98 2.74
CA ALA A 190 -13.52 0.70 3.39
C ALA A 190 -12.85 2.01 3.83
N ASN A 191 -12.28 2.03 5.03
CA ASN A 191 -11.47 3.16 5.51
C ASN A 191 -10.05 3.13 4.91
N ALA A 192 -9.23 4.14 5.21
CA ALA A 192 -7.90 4.26 4.61
C ALA A 192 -6.98 3.06 4.87
N ASP A 193 -6.95 2.57 6.11
CA ASP A 193 -6.13 1.41 6.50
C ASP A 193 -6.61 0.14 5.79
N GLN A 194 -7.92 -0.08 5.75
CA GLN A 194 -8.53 -1.20 5.04
C GLN A 194 -8.24 -1.13 3.54
N VAL A 195 -8.32 0.05 2.92
CA VAL A 195 -7.98 0.23 1.51
C VAL A 195 -6.52 -0.15 1.26
N LEU A 196 -5.59 0.34 2.09
CA LEU A 196 -4.18 0.01 1.97
C LEU A 196 -3.92 -1.49 2.15
N ASP A 197 -4.52 -2.10 3.17
CA ASP A 197 -4.32 -3.51 3.49
C ASP A 197 -4.85 -4.44 2.39
N LEU A 198 -6.00 -4.09 1.82
CA LEU A 198 -6.71 -4.89 0.81
C LEU A 198 -6.13 -4.68 -0.59
N THR A 199 -5.88 -3.42 -0.97
CA THR A 199 -5.47 -3.06 -2.33
C THR A 199 -3.95 -3.01 -2.49
N GLY A 200 -3.22 -2.76 -1.41
CA GLY A 200 -1.80 -2.41 -1.43
C GLY A 200 -1.54 -0.94 -1.76
N TYR A 201 -2.54 -0.14 -2.11
CA TYR A 201 -2.39 1.25 -2.51
C TYR A 201 -3.08 2.20 -1.54
N ALA A 202 -2.58 3.43 -1.44
CA ALA A 202 -3.21 4.47 -0.64
C ALA A 202 -4.54 4.93 -1.26
N VAL A 203 -5.44 5.46 -0.43
CA VAL A 203 -6.68 6.09 -0.90
C VAL A 203 -6.36 7.19 -1.91
N GLY A 204 -7.12 7.23 -3.01
CA GLY A 204 -6.93 8.20 -4.09
C GLY A 204 -5.92 7.77 -5.16
N THR A 205 -5.06 6.78 -4.88
CA THR A 205 -4.08 6.27 -5.86
C THR A 205 -4.41 4.88 -6.38
N VAL A 206 -5.47 4.25 -5.84
CA VAL A 206 -5.88 2.87 -6.12
C VAL A 206 -6.10 2.65 -7.63
N PRO A 207 -5.24 1.85 -8.29
CA PRO A 207 -5.43 1.48 -9.68
C PRO A 207 -6.61 0.52 -9.83
N PRO A 208 -7.15 0.36 -11.05
CA PRO A 208 -8.24 -0.57 -11.28
C PRO A 208 -7.79 -2.03 -11.30
N VAL A 209 -6.49 -2.29 -11.45
CA VAL A 209 -5.86 -3.62 -11.53
C VAL A 209 -4.54 -3.64 -10.78
N GLY A 210 -3.89 -4.81 -10.69
CA GLY A 210 -2.62 -4.93 -9.97
C GLY A 210 -2.77 -4.82 -8.46
N LEU A 211 -3.97 -5.07 -7.94
CA LEU A 211 -4.27 -5.00 -6.51
C LEU A 211 -3.68 -6.19 -5.77
N LYS A 212 -3.27 -5.97 -4.51
CA LYS A 212 -2.76 -6.99 -3.60
C LYS A 212 -3.74 -8.15 -3.40
N THR A 213 -5.04 -7.84 -3.29
CA THR A 213 -6.10 -8.84 -3.09
C THR A 213 -7.05 -8.82 -4.30
N PRO A 214 -7.29 -9.96 -4.97
CA PRO A 214 -8.34 -10.07 -5.98
C PRO A 214 -9.73 -9.86 -5.36
N MET A 215 -10.57 -9.04 -6.00
CA MET A 215 -11.91 -8.70 -5.51
C MET A 215 -12.94 -8.82 -6.63
N PRO A 216 -14.17 -9.31 -6.34
CA PRO A 216 -15.29 -9.14 -7.27
C PRO A 216 -15.51 -7.66 -7.56
N ALA A 217 -15.65 -7.32 -8.85
CA ALA A 217 -15.73 -5.95 -9.30
C ALA A 217 -17.07 -5.64 -10.00
N TYR A 218 -17.57 -4.44 -9.79
CA TYR A 218 -18.69 -3.86 -10.53
C TYR A 218 -18.25 -2.60 -11.27
N MET A 219 -18.78 -2.39 -12.47
CA MET A 219 -18.48 -1.21 -13.29
C MET A 219 -19.76 -0.48 -13.66
N ASP A 220 -19.83 0.82 -13.33
CA ASP A 220 -20.94 1.65 -13.79
C ASP A 220 -20.92 1.78 -15.33
N PRO A 221 -22.07 1.62 -16.02
CA PRO A 221 -22.15 1.77 -17.47
C PRO A 221 -21.62 3.10 -18.00
N ALA A 222 -21.64 4.18 -17.20
CA ALA A 222 -21.12 5.48 -17.61
C ALA A 222 -19.62 5.47 -17.92
N VAL A 223 -18.85 4.55 -17.33
CA VAL A 223 -17.42 4.36 -17.66
C VAL A 223 -17.23 4.02 -19.14
N LYS A 224 -18.17 3.29 -19.74
CA LYS A 224 -18.12 2.85 -21.13
C LYS A 224 -18.47 3.94 -22.15
N ARG A 225 -18.92 5.12 -21.70
CA ARG A 225 -19.18 6.27 -22.59
C ARG A 225 -17.90 6.76 -23.27
N PHE A 226 -16.74 6.49 -22.67
CA PHE A 226 -15.43 6.87 -23.18
C PHE A 226 -14.65 5.62 -23.58
N SER A 227 -14.05 5.65 -24.77
CA SER A 227 -13.15 4.59 -25.23
C SER A 227 -11.90 4.56 -24.35
N VAL A 228 -11.27 5.72 -24.16
CA VAL A 228 -10.09 5.92 -23.32
C VAL A 228 -10.48 6.55 -21.98
N ILE A 229 -10.06 5.90 -20.90
CA ILE A 229 -10.26 6.35 -19.52
C ILE A 229 -8.94 6.47 -18.78
N TYR A 230 -8.98 7.21 -17.67
CA TYR A 230 -7.86 7.43 -16.77
C TYR A 230 -8.26 6.99 -15.37
N ALA A 231 -7.41 6.25 -14.66
CA ALA A 231 -7.67 5.81 -13.29
C ALA A 231 -6.44 6.05 -12.40
N GLY A 232 -6.51 5.67 -11.12
CA GLY A 232 -5.34 5.73 -10.24
C GLY A 232 -4.15 4.98 -10.84
N GLY A 233 -2.96 5.59 -10.84
CA GLY A 233 -1.73 4.99 -11.38
C GLY A 233 -0.84 4.34 -10.31
N GLY A 234 -1.35 4.15 -9.09
CA GLY A 234 -0.57 3.62 -7.98
C GLY A 234 0.32 4.64 -7.27
N GLY A 235 0.22 5.93 -7.62
CA GLY A 235 0.93 7.05 -7.00
C GLY A 235 0.08 8.34 -7.03
N ILE A 236 0.47 9.35 -6.25
CA ILE A 236 -0.26 10.64 -6.17
C ILE A 236 -0.07 11.50 -7.43
N ASP A 237 0.97 11.18 -8.19
CA ASP A 237 1.45 11.86 -9.40
C ASP A 237 1.33 10.97 -10.64
N ALA A 238 0.66 9.83 -10.53
CA ALA A 238 0.54 8.82 -11.57
C ALA A 238 -0.92 8.49 -11.86
N LEU A 239 -1.28 8.45 -13.14
CA LEU A 239 -2.57 7.97 -13.62
C LEU A 239 -2.36 6.79 -14.57
N LEU A 240 -3.31 5.86 -14.59
CA LEU A 240 -3.33 4.76 -15.55
C LEU A 240 -4.27 5.10 -16.70
N ARG A 241 -3.73 5.29 -17.90
CA ARG A 241 -4.48 5.45 -19.14
C ARG A 241 -4.75 4.08 -19.76
N MET A 242 -6.01 3.76 -20.05
CA MET A 242 -6.37 2.51 -20.72
C MET A 242 -7.72 2.59 -21.41
N ASP A 243 -8.03 1.58 -22.24
CA ASP A 243 -9.36 1.46 -22.83
C ASP A 243 -10.38 0.94 -21.80
N SER A 244 -11.59 1.48 -21.79
CA SER A 244 -12.67 1.02 -20.90
C SER A 244 -13.08 -0.44 -21.17
N ALA A 245 -12.98 -0.89 -22.43
CA ALA A 245 -13.17 -2.27 -22.82
C ALA A 245 -12.07 -3.19 -22.24
N GLU A 246 -10.82 -2.74 -22.29
CA GLU A 246 -9.69 -3.45 -21.70
C GLU A 246 -9.88 -3.56 -20.18
N LEU A 247 -10.29 -2.47 -19.52
CA LEU A 247 -10.60 -2.44 -18.10
C LEU A 247 -11.63 -3.52 -17.74
N GLN A 248 -12.74 -3.60 -18.47
CA GLN A 248 -13.77 -4.62 -18.21
C GLN A 248 -13.19 -6.04 -18.39
N ARG A 249 -12.39 -6.27 -19.44
CA ARG A 249 -11.77 -7.58 -19.73
C ARG A 249 -10.86 -8.02 -18.59
N VAL A 250 -9.96 -7.15 -18.12
CA VAL A 250 -8.93 -7.49 -17.13
C VAL A 250 -9.48 -7.56 -15.71
N SER A 251 -10.43 -6.68 -15.37
CA SER A 251 -11.09 -6.68 -14.05
C SER A 251 -12.17 -7.74 -13.92
N ARG A 252 -12.68 -8.24 -15.05
CA ARG A 252 -13.89 -9.09 -15.13
C ARG A 252 -15.09 -8.46 -14.44
N ALA A 253 -15.12 -7.13 -14.40
CA ALA A 253 -16.17 -6.42 -13.70
C ALA A 253 -17.52 -6.66 -14.36
N GLU A 254 -18.51 -6.90 -13.51
CA GLU A 254 -19.88 -6.96 -13.94
C GLU A 254 -20.41 -5.54 -14.16
N VAL A 255 -21.05 -5.30 -15.30
CA VAL A 255 -21.56 -3.97 -15.65
C VAL A 255 -22.95 -3.80 -15.08
N ALA A 256 -23.10 -2.85 -14.16
CA ALA A 256 -24.37 -2.55 -13.51
C ALA A 256 -24.37 -1.10 -13.01
N PRO A 257 -25.52 -0.41 -12.94
CA PRO A 257 -25.59 0.94 -12.37
C PRO A 257 -25.05 0.95 -10.93
N MET A 258 -24.08 1.80 -10.66
CA MET A 258 -23.39 1.91 -9.37
C MET A 258 -23.28 3.35 -8.87
N LEU A 259 -23.44 4.36 -9.72
CA LEU A 259 -23.36 5.76 -9.34
C LEU A 259 -24.69 6.30 -8.80
N GLU A 260 -24.63 7.30 -7.93
CA GLU A 260 -25.80 8.12 -7.56
C GLU A 260 -26.41 8.78 -8.82
N GLU A 261 -27.72 9.04 -8.78
CA GLU A 261 -28.38 9.82 -9.84
C GLU A 261 -27.91 11.28 -9.80
N ASP A 262 -27.88 11.93 -10.95
CA ASP A 262 -27.63 13.37 -11.01
C ASP A 262 -28.75 14.08 -10.23
N SER A 263 -28.37 14.91 -9.26
CA SER A 263 -29.32 15.82 -8.65
C SER A 263 -29.81 16.74 -9.77
N THR A 264 -31.05 16.52 -10.23
CA THR A 264 -31.72 17.46 -11.12
C THR A 264 -31.66 18.83 -10.46
N GLU A 265 -31.14 19.82 -11.18
CA GLU A 265 -31.30 21.22 -10.81
C GLU A 265 -32.82 21.50 -10.74
N SER A 266 -33.38 21.44 -9.53
CA SER A 266 -34.71 21.92 -9.25
C SER A 266 -34.72 23.43 -9.52
N GLY A 267 -35.42 23.80 -10.58
CA GLY A 267 -35.45 25.15 -11.11
C GLY A 267 -36.14 26.20 -10.23
N GLY A 268 -36.08 27.43 -10.74
CA GLY A 268 -37.09 28.47 -10.52
C GLY A 268 -37.10 29.12 -9.14
N GLY A 269 -36.12 29.98 -8.87
CA GLY A 269 -36.26 31.06 -7.89
C GLY A 269 -36.56 32.37 -8.60
N GLU A 270 -37.84 32.67 -8.85
CA GLU A 270 -38.28 34.03 -9.16
C GLU A 270 -37.76 35.00 -8.09
N ALA A 271 -37.07 36.04 -8.52
CA ALA A 271 -36.79 37.19 -7.68
C ALA A 271 -38.12 37.89 -7.34
N LYS A 272 -38.55 37.80 -6.08
CA LYS A 272 -39.52 38.74 -5.52
C LYS A 272 -38.76 39.71 -4.61
N TYR A 273 -38.86 40.98 -4.99
CA TYR A 273 -38.58 42.16 -4.19
C TYR A 273 -39.44 42.17 -2.92
#